data_AF-A0A5P8W8R0-F1
#
_entry.id   AF-A0A5P8W8R0-F1
#
_cell.length_a   1.000
_cell.length_b   1.000
_cell.length_c   1.000
_cell.angle_alpha   90.00
_cell.angle_beta   90.00
_cell.angle_gamma   90.00
#
_symmetry.space_group_name_H-M   'P 1'
#
loop_
_entity.id
_entity.type
_entity.pdbx_description
1 polymer ?
#
loop_
_entity_poly.entity_id
_entity_poly.type
_entity_poly.pdbx_seq_one_letter_code
_entity_poly.pdbx_strand_id
1 'polypeptide(L)'
;MKLTIVAAWQYAKKNFVFPKNIIFFGLALLLILGFSTAVNFTPLAQPAIAQLGPLSTTIPRYVVTAEFGRDRGGSDYTTFVTTSPSASVCQEACINDSKCAAYTYVRPGLQGANAVCALKSPAPASTPNSCCVSGVKL
;
A
#
# COMPACT_ATOMS: atom_id res chain seq x y z
N MET A 1 -2.09 39.86 -14.61
CA MET A 1 -2.33 39.67 -13.15
C MET A 1 -2.06 38.21 -12.81
N LYS A 2 -0.80 37.86 -12.46
CA LYS A 2 -0.35 36.49 -12.15
C LYS A 2 -0.31 36.33 -10.64
N LEU A 3 -1.28 35.63 -10.05
CA LEU A 3 -1.26 35.25 -8.64
C LEU A 3 -0.36 34.03 -8.46
N THR A 4 0.79 34.25 -7.81
CA THR A 4 1.84 33.26 -7.54
C THR A 4 1.48 32.43 -6.30
N ILE A 5 1.02 31.18 -6.52
CA ILE A 5 0.67 30.18 -5.48
C ILE A 5 1.91 29.72 -4.66
N VAL A 6 3.12 30.13 -5.08
CA VAL A 6 4.40 29.75 -4.46
C VAL A 6 4.62 30.35 -3.06
N ALA A 7 3.96 31.46 -2.73
CA ALA A 7 4.16 32.15 -1.45
C ALA A 7 3.48 31.44 -0.25
N ALA A 8 2.44 30.64 -0.49
CA ALA A 8 1.67 30.00 0.59
C ALA A 8 2.44 28.86 1.28
N TRP A 9 3.30 28.14 0.55
CA TRP A 9 4.08 27.03 1.11
C TRP A 9 5.27 27.47 1.96
N GLN A 10 5.77 28.69 1.77
CA GLN A 10 6.88 29.20 2.59
C GLN A 10 6.42 29.71 3.97
N TYR A 11 5.15 30.08 4.13
CA TYR A 11 4.61 30.55 5.40
C TYR A 11 4.38 29.42 6.40
N ALA A 12 3.96 28.23 5.94
CA ALA A 12 3.63 27.10 6.80
C ALA A 12 4.84 26.42 7.50
N LYS A 13 6.08 26.62 7.01
CA LYS A 13 7.28 26.03 7.63
C LYS A 13 7.87 26.83 8.80
N LYS A 14 7.52 28.10 8.98
CA LYS A 14 8.21 28.98 9.97
C LYS A 14 7.68 28.88 11.41
N ASN A 15 6.48 28.34 11.63
CA ASN A 15 5.87 28.29 12.97
C ASN A 15 5.77 26.88 13.58
N PHE A 16 6.31 25.85 12.93
CA PHE A 16 6.38 24.52 13.54
C PHE A 16 7.65 24.39 14.39
N VAL A 17 7.66 25.06 15.53
CA VAL A 17 8.68 24.92 16.57
C VAL A 17 8.39 23.61 17.30
N PHE A 18 9.21 22.58 17.08
CA PHE A 18 9.22 21.37 17.89
C PHE A 18 9.88 21.70 19.25
N PRO A 19 9.16 21.73 20.39
CA PRO A 19 9.81 21.97 21.68
C PRO A 19 10.58 20.71 22.10
N LYS A 20 11.91 20.81 22.15
CA LYS A 20 12.85 19.72 22.48
C LYS A 20 12.77 19.18 23.93
N ASN A 21 11.83 19.62 24.77
CA ASN A 21 11.86 19.39 26.23
C ASN A 21 10.63 18.72 26.87
N ILE A 22 9.71 18.12 26.09
CA ILE A 22 8.50 17.48 26.66
C ILE A 22 8.76 16.14 27.38
N ILE A 23 9.96 15.55 27.26
CA ILE A 23 10.23 14.21 27.82
C ILE A 23 10.61 14.23 29.31
N PHE A 24 10.97 15.37 29.91
CA PHE A 24 11.59 15.40 31.26
C PHE A 24 10.67 15.73 32.44
N PHE A 25 9.44 16.21 32.25
CA PHE A 25 8.55 16.58 33.37
C PHE A 25 7.50 15.53 33.74
N GLY A 26 7.37 14.44 32.97
CA GLY A 26 6.38 13.38 33.21
C GLY A 26 6.78 12.37 34.29
N LEU A 27 8.07 12.18 34.57
CA LEU A 27 8.54 11.14 35.50
C LEU A 27 8.49 11.56 36.99
N ALA A 28 8.46 12.87 37.26
CA ALA A 28 8.47 13.40 38.63
C ALA A 28 7.06 13.49 39.26
N LEU A 29 5.99 13.51 38.47
CA LEU A 29 4.61 13.56 38.98
C LEU A 29 4.03 12.16 39.29
N LEU A 30 4.61 11.09 38.74
CA LEU A 30 4.19 9.70 38.95
C LEU A 30 4.73 9.07 40.25
N LEU A 31 5.66 9.73 40.94
CA LEU A 31 6.23 9.22 42.21
C LEU A 31 5.56 9.78 43.47
N ILE A 32 4.69 10.80 43.36
CA ILE A 32 4.07 11.48 44.51
C ILE A 32 2.60 11.10 44.75
N LEU A 33 1.94 10.50 43.77
CA LEU A 33 0.59 9.97 43.94
C LEU A 33 0.69 8.44 43.90
N GLY A 34 0.83 7.85 45.08
CA GLY A 34 0.95 6.41 45.28
C GLY A 34 -0.04 5.64 44.41
N PHE A 35 0.49 4.89 43.46
CA PHE A 35 -0.24 3.86 42.72
C PHE A 35 -0.47 2.66 43.64
N SER A 36 -1.27 2.85 44.68
CA SER A 36 -1.95 1.75 45.37
C SER A 36 -3.30 1.55 44.71
N THR A 37 -3.30 0.83 43.59
CA THR A 37 -4.43 -0.03 43.27
C THR A 37 -3.87 -1.42 43.04
N ALA A 38 -3.87 -2.21 44.10
CA ALA A 38 -3.94 -3.66 43.97
C ALA A 38 -5.23 -3.97 43.21
N VAL A 39 -5.16 -3.91 41.88
CA VAL A 39 -6.17 -4.47 41.00
C VAL A 39 -6.04 -5.97 41.16
N ASN A 40 -6.92 -6.52 42.00
CA ASN A 40 -7.12 -7.95 42.09
C ASN A 40 -7.55 -8.43 40.69
N PHE A 41 -6.64 -9.05 39.97
CA PHE A 41 -6.95 -9.74 38.73
C PHE A 41 -7.80 -10.96 39.07
N THR A 42 -9.12 -10.79 39.06
CA THR A 42 -10.02 -11.93 38.94
C THR A 42 -9.70 -12.61 37.60
N PRO A 43 -9.29 -13.88 37.57
CA PRO A 43 -9.17 -14.57 36.31
C PRO A 43 -10.58 -14.70 35.73
N LEU A 44 -10.86 -13.92 34.70
CA LEU A 44 -11.91 -14.28 33.75
C LEU A 44 -11.49 -15.63 33.19
N ALA A 45 -12.14 -16.69 33.67
CA ALA A 45 -12.18 -17.96 32.97
C ALA A 45 -12.66 -17.65 31.55
N GLN A 46 -11.73 -17.60 30.60
CA GLN A 46 -12.08 -17.48 29.19
C GLN A 46 -12.94 -18.72 28.84
N PRO A 47 -14.13 -18.55 28.26
CA PRO A 47 -14.76 -19.66 27.58
C PRO A 47 -13.76 -20.12 26.52
N ALA A 48 -13.48 -21.43 26.54
CA ALA A 48 -12.60 -22.10 25.60
C ALA A 48 -12.84 -21.56 24.20
N ILE A 49 -11.76 -21.08 23.59
CA ILE A 49 -11.70 -20.67 22.20
C ILE A 49 -12.30 -21.83 21.39
N ALA A 50 -13.51 -21.65 20.89
CA ALA A 50 -14.08 -22.54 19.90
C ALA A 50 -13.23 -22.39 18.64
N GLN A 51 -12.22 -23.27 18.56
CA GLN A 51 -11.49 -23.72 17.39
C GLN A 51 -11.46 -22.74 16.21
N LEU A 52 -10.40 -21.92 16.17
CA LEU A 52 -9.82 -21.59 14.88
C LEU A 52 -9.43 -22.92 14.23
N GLY A 53 -10.27 -23.40 13.31
CA GLY A 53 -9.90 -24.52 12.45
C GLY A 53 -8.56 -24.22 11.76
N PRO A 54 -7.82 -25.25 11.32
CA PRO A 54 -6.60 -25.01 10.54
C PRO A 54 -6.95 -24.10 9.36
N LEU A 55 -6.16 -23.04 9.16
CA LEU A 55 -6.25 -22.19 7.96
C LEU A 55 -6.29 -23.14 6.76
N SER A 56 -7.43 -23.20 6.08
CA SER A 56 -7.62 -24.05 4.91
C SER A 56 -6.49 -23.77 3.92
N THR A 57 -5.60 -24.74 3.74
CA THR A 57 -4.38 -24.60 2.92
C THR A 57 -4.71 -24.73 1.42
N THR A 58 -6.00 -24.72 1.06
CA THR A 58 -6.48 -24.96 -0.30
C THR A 58 -6.72 -23.68 -1.11
N ILE A 59 -6.38 -22.49 -0.59
CA ILE A 59 -6.40 -21.27 -1.40
C ILE A 59 -5.14 -21.26 -2.28
N PRO A 60 -5.26 -21.25 -3.62
CA PRO A 60 -4.10 -21.02 -4.47
C PRO A 60 -3.57 -19.62 -4.19
N ARG A 61 -2.40 -19.56 -3.53
CA ARG A 61 -1.67 -18.31 -3.34
C ARG A 61 -0.90 -18.02 -4.62
N TYR A 62 -1.57 -17.36 -5.55
CA TYR A 62 -0.88 -16.80 -6.70
C TYR A 62 0.10 -15.72 -6.23
N VAL A 63 1.37 -15.88 -6.57
CA VAL A 63 2.38 -14.87 -6.30
C VAL A 63 2.46 -13.98 -7.52
N VAL A 64 2.18 -12.69 -7.37
CA VAL A 64 2.30 -11.73 -8.46
C VAL A 64 3.49 -10.83 -8.23
N THR A 65 4.44 -10.84 -9.16
CA THR A 65 5.69 -10.05 -9.07
C THR A 65 5.47 -8.58 -9.44
N ALA A 66 6.46 -7.74 -9.16
CA ALA A 66 6.51 -6.35 -9.62
C ALA A 66 7.91 -6.02 -10.16
N GLU A 67 7.96 -5.57 -11.41
CA GLU A 67 9.14 -5.20 -12.18
C GLU A 67 9.07 -3.69 -12.49
N PHE A 68 9.79 -2.87 -11.73
CA PHE A 68 9.80 -1.42 -11.91
C PHE A 68 10.64 -1.01 -13.13
N GLY A 69 10.15 -0.05 -13.91
CA GLY A 69 10.82 0.41 -15.11
C GLY A 69 10.89 -0.66 -16.18
N ARG A 70 9.87 -1.53 -16.23
CA ARG A 70 9.76 -2.63 -17.19
C ARG A 70 8.39 -2.68 -17.81
N ASP A 71 8.38 -2.92 -19.11
CA ASP A 71 7.18 -3.19 -19.90
C ASP A 71 7.21 -4.62 -20.41
N ARG A 72 6.05 -5.29 -20.34
CA ARG A 72 5.83 -6.62 -20.91
C ARG A 72 4.86 -6.49 -22.08
N GLY A 73 5.18 -5.65 -23.06
CA GLY A 73 4.26 -5.25 -24.12
C GLY A 73 3.72 -6.41 -24.97
N GLY A 74 2.44 -6.29 -25.37
CA GLY A 74 1.72 -7.30 -26.15
C GLY A 74 0.84 -8.23 -25.29
N SER A 75 0.14 -9.16 -25.95
CA SER A 75 -0.76 -10.15 -25.32
C SER A 75 -1.82 -9.57 -24.38
N ASP A 76 -2.17 -8.30 -24.53
CA ASP A 76 -3.22 -7.64 -23.77
C ASP A 76 -4.58 -8.25 -24.17
N TYR A 77 -5.29 -8.83 -23.20
CA TYR A 77 -6.67 -9.28 -23.43
C TYR A 77 -7.70 -8.31 -22.88
N THR A 78 -7.31 -7.43 -21.96
CA THR A 78 -8.15 -6.33 -21.48
C THR A 78 -7.30 -5.18 -20.96
N THR A 79 -7.83 -3.97 -21.10
CA THR A 79 -7.22 -2.74 -20.61
C THR A 79 -8.28 -1.90 -19.90
N PHE A 80 -7.91 -1.28 -18.78
CA PHE A 80 -8.81 -0.37 -18.06
C PHE A 80 -8.04 0.82 -17.49
N VAL A 81 -8.75 1.94 -17.35
CA VAL A 81 -8.21 3.16 -16.77
C VAL A 81 -8.40 3.13 -15.26
N THR A 82 -7.40 3.58 -14.51
CA THR A 82 -7.47 3.76 -13.06
C THR A 82 -7.02 5.16 -12.67
N THR A 83 -7.72 5.76 -11.71
CA THR A 83 -7.35 7.05 -11.11
C THR A 83 -6.28 6.89 -10.03
N SER A 84 -6.02 5.65 -9.60
CA SER A 84 -4.96 5.37 -8.63
C SER A 84 -3.59 5.42 -9.31
N PRO A 85 -2.64 6.25 -8.82
CA PRO A 85 -1.29 6.30 -9.36
C PRO A 85 -0.42 5.16 -8.81
N SER A 86 -0.96 3.94 -8.70
CA SER A 86 -0.28 2.77 -8.14
C SER A 86 -0.47 1.53 -9.01
N ALA A 87 0.64 0.82 -9.23
CA ALA A 87 0.64 -0.47 -9.93
C ALA A 87 -0.08 -1.59 -9.16
N SER A 88 -0.30 -1.41 -7.84
CA SER A 88 -1.01 -2.39 -7.00
C SER A 88 -2.43 -2.69 -7.51
N VAL A 89 -3.10 -1.71 -8.13
CA VAL A 89 -4.43 -1.91 -8.71
C VAL A 89 -4.40 -2.91 -9.87
N CYS A 90 -3.37 -2.84 -10.73
CA CYS A 90 -3.23 -3.81 -11.82
C CYS A 90 -2.80 -5.19 -11.28
N GLN A 91 -1.97 -5.20 -10.24
CA GLN A 91 -1.54 -6.43 -9.56
C GLN A 91 -2.74 -7.18 -8.96
N GLU A 92 -3.57 -6.49 -8.17
CA GLU A 92 -4.79 -7.04 -7.57
C GLU A 92 -5.78 -7.52 -8.62
N ALA A 93 -5.98 -6.75 -9.69
CA ALA A 93 -6.83 -7.18 -10.81
C ALA A 93 -6.32 -8.49 -11.44
N CYS A 94 -5.00 -8.62 -11.63
CA CYS A 94 -4.41 -9.85 -12.14
C CYS A 94 -4.50 -11.03 -11.16
N ILE A 95 -4.33 -10.79 -9.86
CA ILE A 95 -4.52 -11.83 -8.82
C ILE A 95 -5.94 -12.40 -8.89
N ASN A 96 -6.93 -11.53 -9.03
CA ASN A 96 -8.35 -11.89 -8.99
C ASN A 96 -8.90 -12.42 -10.33
N ASP A 97 -8.13 -12.37 -11.41
CA ASP A 97 -8.53 -12.90 -12.72
C ASP A 97 -7.76 -14.18 -13.05
N SER A 98 -8.48 -15.30 -13.24
CA SER A 98 -7.89 -16.60 -13.56
C SER A 98 -7.23 -16.65 -14.95
N LYS A 99 -7.62 -15.77 -15.88
CA LYS A 99 -7.03 -15.67 -17.22
C LYS A 99 -5.69 -14.93 -17.21
N CYS A 100 -5.47 -14.07 -16.21
CA CYS A 100 -4.31 -13.20 -16.16
C CYS A 100 -3.02 -13.98 -15.90
N ALA A 101 -2.05 -13.84 -16.80
CA ALA A 101 -0.69 -14.35 -16.64
C ALA A 101 0.32 -13.24 -16.33
N ALA A 102 0.05 -12.00 -16.75
CA ALA A 102 0.88 -10.83 -16.45
C ALA A 102 0.05 -9.54 -16.48
N TYR A 103 0.60 -8.47 -15.91
CA TYR A 103 0.03 -7.12 -16.02
C TYR A 103 1.10 -6.10 -16.38
N THR A 104 0.67 -4.97 -16.92
CA THR A 104 1.46 -3.75 -17.05
C THR A 104 0.64 -2.56 -16.59
N TYR A 105 1.18 -1.83 -15.62
CA TYR A 105 0.75 -0.51 -15.20
C TYR A 105 1.51 0.53 -16.01
N VAL A 106 0.79 1.36 -16.76
CA VAL A 106 1.30 2.53 -17.46
C VAL A 106 1.00 3.76 -16.62
N ARG A 107 2.03 4.53 -16.25
CA ARG A 107 1.88 5.75 -15.44
C ARG A 107 0.99 6.80 -16.13
N PRO A 108 0.31 7.68 -15.37
CA PRO A 108 -0.46 8.80 -15.92
C PRO A 108 0.39 9.70 -16.83
N GLY A 109 -0.26 10.32 -17.82
CA GLY A 109 0.34 11.27 -18.76
C GLY A 109 0.94 10.63 -20.02
N LEU A 110 0.95 9.30 -20.14
CA LEU A 110 1.44 8.62 -21.35
C LEU A 110 0.34 8.21 -22.33
N GLN A 111 -0.72 7.56 -21.83
CA GLN A 111 -1.86 7.12 -22.63
C GLN A 111 -3.14 7.95 -22.34
N GLY A 112 -3.01 8.98 -21.51
CA GLY A 112 -4.10 9.82 -21.04
C GLY A 112 -3.76 10.48 -19.71
N ALA A 113 -4.69 11.26 -19.16
CA ALA A 113 -4.49 11.94 -17.89
C ALA A 113 -4.39 10.97 -16.68
N ASN A 114 -4.92 9.76 -16.82
CA ASN A 114 -4.97 8.73 -15.79
C ASN A 114 -4.04 7.56 -16.12
N ALA A 115 -3.79 6.70 -15.14
CA ALA A 115 -3.02 5.48 -15.35
C ALA A 115 -3.85 4.44 -16.12
N VAL A 116 -3.17 3.56 -16.84
CA VAL A 116 -3.79 2.46 -17.58
C VAL A 116 -3.21 1.14 -17.10
N CYS A 117 -4.09 0.19 -16.78
CA CYS A 117 -3.74 -1.20 -16.52
C CYS A 117 -4.02 -2.03 -17.76
N ALA A 118 -3.06 -2.85 -18.17
CA ALA A 118 -3.21 -3.81 -19.25
C ALA A 118 -2.93 -5.23 -18.72
N LEU A 119 -3.96 -6.08 -18.68
CA LEU A 119 -3.86 -7.47 -18.25
C LEU A 119 -3.61 -8.38 -19.45
N LYS A 120 -2.73 -9.36 -19.26
CA LYS A 120 -2.10 -10.12 -20.34
C LYS A 120 -2.25 -11.62 -20.17
N SER A 121 -2.41 -12.29 -21.29
CA SER A 121 -2.45 -13.75 -21.38
C SER A 121 -2.02 -14.17 -22.80
N PRO A 122 -0.85 -14.80 -22.99
CA PRO A 122 0.14 -15.21 -21.98
C PRO A 122 0.96 -14.03 -21.42
N ALA A 123 1.98 -14.30 -20.61
CA ALA A 123 2.94 -13.31 -20.11
C ALA A 123 4.06 -13.03 -21.15
N PRO A 124 4.14 -11.84 -21.77
CA PRO A 124 5.20 -11.50 -22.74
C PRO A 124 6.56 -11.32 -22.06
N ALA A 125 7.66 -11.20 -22.81
CA ALA A 125 8.98 -10.94 -22.24
C ALA A 125 9.09 -9.54 -21.58
N SER A 126 9.93 -9.42 -20.55
CA SER A 126 10.20 -8.14 -19.87
C SER A 126 11.24 -7.32 -20.62
N THR A 127 10.90 -6.07 -20.93
CA THR A 127 11.76 -5.10 -21.63
C THR A 127 11.96 -3.84 -20.78
N PRO A 128 13.15 -3.20 -20.80
CA PRO A 128 13.37 -1.92 -20.12
C PRO A 128 12.45 -0.82 -20.64
N ASN A 129 11.63 -0.24 -19.77
CA ASN A 129 10.79 0.91 -20.10
C ASN A 129 10.37 1.67 -18.83
N SER A 130 10.86 2.90 -18.67
CA SER A 130 10.58 3.73 -17.49
C SER A 130 9.14 4.22 -17.38
N CYS A 131 8.28 3.94 -18.38
CA CYS A 131 6.84 4.19 -18.29
C CYS A 131 6.14 3.41 -17.19
N CYS A 132 6.66 2.22 -16.91
CA CYS A 132 5.77 1.15 -16.54
C CYS A 132 6.31 0.32 -15.38
N VAL A 133 5.34 -0.27 -14.68
CA VAL A 133 5.59 -1.33 -13.71
C VAL A 133 4.81 -2.54 -14.21
N SER A 134 5.50 -3.64 -14.47
CA SER A 134 4.87 -4.88 -14.94
C SER A 134 5.01 -5.99 -13.92
N GLY A 135 4.34 -7.10 -14.11
CA GLY A 135 4.48 -8.27 -13.23
C GLY A 135 3.93 -9.54 -13.87
N VAL A 136 4.32 -10.69 -13.32
CA VAL A 136 3.82 -12.01 -13.73
C VAL A 136 3.09 -12.68 -12.57
N LYS A 137 2.04 -13.44 -12.89
CA LYS A 137 1.32 -14.30 -11.94
C LYS A 137 1.90 -15.71 -11.99
N LEU A 138 2.46 -16.16 -10.87
CA LEU A 138 3.08 -17.47 -10.66
C LEU A 138 2.12 -18.42 -9.96
#